data_AF-A0A2M9FWU6-F1
#
_entry.id   AF-A0A2M9FWU6-F1
#
_cell.length_a   1.000
_cell.length_b   1.000
_cell.length_c   1.000
_cell.angle_alpha   90.00
_cell.angle_beta   90.00
_cell.angle_gamma   90.00
#
_symmetry.space_group_name_H-M   'P 1'
#
loop_
_entity.id
_entity.type
_entity.pdbx_description
1 polymer ?
#
loop_
_entity_poly.entity_id
_entity_poly.type
_entity_poly.pdbx_seq_one_letter_code
_entity_poly.pdbx_strand_id
1 'polypeptide(L)'
;MSTDSEPKQWKTLDKDLNRISRVEYATRYVARPLVGVGVAFAFVALATLAAAVTFGQAQGAVFVVAAAAFGAYMALNIGANDVANNMGPAVGARALTMGGAIVIAAICESAGALLAGGDVVSTISKGIIDPAGVADGSTFTWAMMAALIAAALWINLATWIGAPVSTTHSVVGGVMGSGVAAAGVAAVNWPSMAAIAASWVVSPVLGGVIAAAFLAFIKTFIIYQDDKIAAARRWVPVLVGIMAGAFAAYLAIKGFKRVIAIDLLTALLIGAGAGAVAYVVTAPLIRRQSEGMENRNRSLKELFGLPLVISAGLLSFAHGANDVANAVGPLAAIVHAQEAGGFAGKVTIPLWVMVIGALGISFGLVLFGPKLIRMVGSQITKLNPMRAYCVALSAAITVIIASWLGLPVSSTHIAVGGVFGVGFFREWDTERRARKGNRHIAVKQVAPEERRRRKLVRRSHFMTVIAAWVVTVPATALISGLVFLALDGAFS
;
A
#
# COMPACT_ATOMS: atom_id res chain seq x y z
N MET A 1 73.09 12.24 1.31
CA MET A 1 72.31 13.29 0.61
C MET A 1 71.37 12.55 -0.34
N SER A 2 70.04 12.62 -0.26
CA SER A 2 69.14 13.67 0.20
C SER A 2 67.95 13.11 0.97
N THR A 3 67.78 13.67 2.17
CA THR A 3 66.59 13.82 3.02
C THR A 3 65.24 13.32 2.50
N ASP A 4 64.79 12.20 3.05
CA ASP A 4 63.38 11.89 3.33
C ASP A 4 62.86 12.90 4.35
N SER A 5 62.29 14.01 3.88
CA SER A 5 61.48 14.88 4.71
C SER A 5 60.24 15.30 3.93
N GLU A 6 59.29 14.38 3.78
CA GLU A 6 57.89 14.83 3.68
C GLU A 6 57.65 15.77 4.87
N PRO A 7 57.26 17.04 4.64
CA PRO A 7 57.10 17.99 5.74
C PRO A 7 56.02 17.44 6.65
N LYS A 8 56.36 17.19 7.93
CA LYS A 8 55.42 16.74 8.98
C LYS A 8 54.09 17.51 8.98
N GLN A 9 54.10 18.74 8.47
CA GLN A 9 52.96 19.63 8.28
C GLN A 9 51.81 19.02 7.44
N TRP A 10 52.11 18.25 6.40
CA TRP A 10 51.07 17.62 5.55
C TRP A 10 50.43 16.41 6.23
N LYS A 11 51.19 15.64 7.03
CA LYS A 11 50.64 14.51 7.80
C LYS A 11 49.64 14.97 8.87
N THR A 12 49.86 16.14 9.46
CA THR A 12 48.91 16.75 10.42
C THR A 12 47.66 17.22 9.69
N LEU A 13 47.82 17.91 8.56
CA LEU A 13 46.71 18.37 7.71
C LEU A 13 45.86 17.21 7.20
N ASP A 14 46.47 16.13 6.71
CA ASP A 14 45.76 14.92 6.25
C ASP A 14 45.02 14.21 7.38
N LYS A 15 45.59 14.21 8.60
CA LYS A 15 44.94 13.65 9.78
C LYS A 15 43.73 14.48 10.21
N ASP A 16 43.84 15.80 10.13
CA ASP A 16 42.75 16.72 10.47
C ASP A 16 41.67 16.74 9.38
N LEU A 17 42.02 16.70 8.10
CA LEU A 17 41.09 16.53 6.98
C LEU A 17 40.36 15.18 7.06
N ASN A 18 41.05 14.09 7.43
CA ASN A 18 40.40 12.81 7.67
C ASN A 18 39.48 12.84 8.90
N ARG A 19 39.82 13.58 9.96
CA ARG A 19 38.93 13.80 11.10
C ARG A 19 37.70 14.59 10.69
N ILE A 20 37.86 15.71 9.98
CA ILE A 20 36.75 16.53 9.47
C ILE A 20 35.87 15.71 8.53
N SER A 21 36.44 14.95 7.60
CA SER A 21 35.72 14.03 6.71
C SER A 21 34.96 12.94 7.47
N ARG A 22 35.57 12.34 8.51
CA ARG A 22 34.89 11.37 9.38
C ARG A 22 33.77 12.00 10.20
N VAL A 23 33.97 13.21 10.71
CA VAL A 23 32.91 13.99 11.39
C VAL A 23 31.82 14.33 10.40
N GLU A 24 32.12 14.74 9.17
CA GLU A 24 31.14 15.05 8.15
C GLU A 24 30.36 13.80 7.73
N TYR A 25 31.02 12.65 7.58
CA TYR A 25 30.36 11.36 7.33
C TYR A 25 29.48 10.93 8.51
N ALA A 26 29.97 11.06 9.74
CA ALA A 26 29.20 10.73 10.95
C ALA A 26 28.01 11.66 11.13
N THR A 27 28.20 12.97 10.95
CA THR A 27 27.14 13.99 10.98
C THR A 27 26.14 13.74 9.86
N ARG A 28 26.57 13.45 8.63
CA ARG A 28 25.65 13.08 7.53
C ARG A 28 24.90 11.76 7.82
N TYR A 29 25.53 10.81 8.52
CA TYR A 29 24.90 9.54 8.90
C TYR A 29 23.83 9.74 9.99
N VAL A 30 24.08 10.59 10.98
CA VAL A 30 23.15 10.93 12.07
C VAL A 30 22.07 11.92 11.60
N ALA A 31 22.41 12.87 10.74
CA ALA A 31 21.49 13.90 10.25
C ALA A 31 20.50 13.37 9.19
N ARG A 32 20.86 12.34 8.41
CA ARG A 32 19.99 11.80 7.35
C ARG A 32 18.59 11.38 7.83
N PRO A 33 18.45 10.63 8.94
CA PRO A 33 17.13 10.35 9.53
C PRO A 33 16.41 11.61 10.03
N LEU A 34 17.14 12.57 10.59
CA LEU A 34 16.58 13.81 11.15
C LEU A 34 16.06 14.77 10.07
N VAL A 35 16.69 14.82 8.90
CA VAL A 35 16.20 15.60 7.75
C VAL A 35 14.83 15.09 7.30
N GLY A 36 14.62 13.76 7.28
CA GLY A 36 13.32 13.18 6.96
C GLY A 36 12.22 13.61 7.93
N VAL A 37 12.52 13.61 9.23
CA VAL A 37 11.60 14.09 10.28
C VAL A 37 11.33 15.59 10.13
N GLY A 38 12.35 16.41 9.84
CA GLY A 38 12.19 17.85 9.62
C GLY A 38 11.30 18.18 8.42
N VAL A 39 11.48 17.49 7.29
CA VAL A 39 10.63 17.66 6.10
C VAL A 39 9.20 17.19 6.36
N ALA A 40 9.01 16.09 7.09
CA ALA A 40 7.70 15.62 7.51
C ALA A 40 6.98 16.65 8.39
N PHE A 41 7.67 17.24 9.36
CA PHE A 41 7.12 18.31 10.20
C PHE A 41 6.77 19.55 9.38
N ALA A 42 7.64 19.96 8.44
CA ALA A 42 7.36 21.07 7.54
C ALA A 42 6.11 20.83 6.67
N PHE A 43 5.91 19.61 6.18
CA PHE A 43 4.69 19.25 5.44
C PHE A 43 3.44 19.39 6.31
N VAL A 44 3.46 18.86 7.54
CA VAL A 44 2.34 18.99 8.48
C VAL A 44 2.07 20.46 8.81
N ALA A 45 3.12 21.25 9.07
CA ALA A 45 3.01 22.68 9.34
C ALA A 45 2.43 23.44 8.14
N LEU A 46 2.85 23.13 6.92
CA LEU A 46 2.31 23.72 5.69
C LEU A 46 0.84 23.36 5.48
N ALA A 47 0.45 22.09 5.69
CA ALA A 47 -0.95 21.68 5.60
C ALA A 47 -1.81 22.39 6.65
N THR A 48 -1.29 22.52 7.87
CA THR A 48 -1.94 23.23 8.99
C THR A 48 -2.09 24.72 8.68
N LEU A 49 -1.04 25.36 8.19
CA LEU A 49 -1.05 26.77 7.81
C LEU A 49 -2.00 27.02 6.64
N ALA A 50 -2.00 26.16 5.63
CA ALA A 50 -2.92 26.26 4.50
C ALA A 50 -4.37 26.16 4.96
N ALA A 51 -4.70 25.22 5.86
CA ALA A 51 -6.02 25.12 6.47
C ALA A 51 -6.36 26.37 7.31
N ALA A 52 -5.40 26.91 8.07
CA ALA A 52 -5.61 28.10 8.89
C ALA A 52 -5.86 29.37 8.04
N VAL A 53 -5.14 29.53 6.93
CA VAL A 53 -5.31 30.66 6.01
C VAL A 53 -6.65 30.58 5.28
N THR A 54 -7.10 29.37 4.92
CA THR A 54 -8.33 29.17 4.13
C THR A 54 -9.59 29.17 4.99
N PHE A 55 -9.55 28.56 6.17
CA PHE A 55 -10.71 28.35 7.04
C PHE A 55 -10.64 29.10 8.37
N GLY A 56 -9.58 29.90 8.63
CA GLY A 56 -9.34 30.55 9.93
C GLY A 56 -10.44 31.51 10.39
N GLN A 57 -11.31 31.96 9.48
CA GLN A 57 -12.46 32.82 9.78
C GLN A 57 -13.79 32.05 9.89
N ALA A 58 -13.79 30.74 9.61
CA ALA A 58 -14.99 29.91 9.67
C ALA A 58 -15.33 29.50 11.12
N GLN A 59 -16.61 29.28 11.40
CA GLN A 59 -17.02 28.62 12.66
C GLN A 59 -16.41 27.21 12.68
N GLY A 60 -15.78 26.83 13.80
CA GLY A 60 -15.09 25.55 13.90
C GLY A 60 -13.71 25.50 13.25
N ALA A 61 -13.13 26.64 12.85
CA ALA A 61 -11.80 26.72 12.23
C ALA A 61 -10.71 25.92 12.97
N VAL A 62 -10.71 25.97 14.30
CA VAL A 62 -9.76 25.25 15.15
C VAL A 62 -9.82 23.74 14.91
N PHE A 63 -11.02 23.17 14.77
CA PHE A 63 -11.21 21.74 14.50
C PHE A 63 -10.71 21.35 13.12
N VAL A 64 -11.00 22.16 12.09
CA VAL A 64 -10.56 21.91 10.72
C VAL A 64 -9.03 21.98 10.61
N VAL A 65 -8.41 22.98 11.26
CA VAL A 65 -6.95 23.15 11.27
C VAL A 65 -6.25 22.01 12.02
N ALA A 66 -6.76 21.63 13.20
CA ALA A 66 -6.23 20.50 13.95
C ALA A 66 -6.39 19.18 13.18
N ALA A 67 -7.55 18.96 12.58
CA ALA A 67 -7.82 17.77 11.78
C ALA A 67 -6.89 17.70 10.56
N ALA A 68 -6.63 18.83 9.89
CA ALA A 68 -5.68 18.89 8.78
C ALA A 68 -4.27 18.48 9.21
N ALA A 69 -3.83 18.90 10.40
CA ALA A 69 -2.54 18.50 10.96
C ALA A 69 -2.47 16.98 11.23
N PHE A 70 -3.47 16.42 11.93
CA PHE A 70 -3.49 14.99 12.23
C PHE A 70 -3.71 14.12 10.98
N GLY A 71 -4.53 14.57 10.04
CA GLY A 71 -4.73 13.90 8.75
C GLY A 71 -3.46 13.90 7.90
N ALA A 72 -2.74 15.03 7.83
CA ALA A 72 -1.44 15.11 7.16
C ALA A 72 -0.40 14.18 7.81
N TYR A 73 -0.35 14.16 9.15
CA TYR A 73 0.54 13.26 9.88
C TYR A 73 0.20 11.78 9.66
N MET A 74 -1.10 11.44 9.68
CA MET A 74 -1.56 10.09 9.39
C MET A 74 -1.22 9.66 7.95
N ALA A 75 -1.40 10.56 6.97
CA ALA A 75 -1.03 10.30 5.57
C ALA A 75 0.48 10.02 5.41
N LEU A 76 1.34 10.76 6.11
CA LEU A 76 2.79 10.48 6.16
C LEU A 76 3.08 9.08 6.71
N ASN A 77 2.41 8.69 7.80
CA ASN A 77 2.60 7.37 8.42
C ASN A 77 2.13 6.24 7.51
N ILE A 78 1.04 6.43 6.77
CA ILE A 78 0.55 5.45 5.78
C ILE A 78 1.59 5.27 4.67
N GLY A 79 2.04 6.36 4.05
CA GLY A 79 3.04 6.30 2.98
C GLY A 79 4.35 5.66 3.41
N ALA A 80 4.80 5.94 4.64
CA ALA A 80 5.99 5.31 5.21
C ALA A 80 5.85 3.79 5.36
N ASN A 81 4.69 3.32 5.82
CA ASN A 81 4.48 1.92 6.19
C ASN A 81 4.15 1.01 5.01
N ASP A 82 3.30 1.47 4.09
CA ASP A 82 2.65 0.55 3.16
C ASP A 82 3.35 0.44 1.79
N VAL A 83 4.24 1.38 1.43
CA VAL A 83 5.01 1.31 0.17
C VAL A 83 5.86 0.04 0.05
N ALA A 84 6.27 -0.53 1.18
CA ALA A 84 7.02 -1.78 1.22
C ALA A 84 6.20 -2.97 0.71
N ASN A 85 4.88 -2.94 0.88
CA ASN A 85 3.97 -3.97 0.38
C ASN A 85 3.79 -3.87 -1.14
N ASN A 86 3.80 -2.65 -1.68
CA ASN A 86 3.58 -2.37 -3.09
C ASN A 86 4.85 -2.62 -3.92
N MET A 87 5.98 -2.06 -3.47
CA MET A 87 7.24 -2.06 -4.23
C MET A 87 8.26 -3.12 -3.77
N GLY A 88 8.09 -3.69 -2.58
CA GLY A 88 8.97 -4.70 -2.02
C GLY A 88 9.20 -5.91 -2.94
N PRO A 89 8.16 -6.51 -3.54
CA PRO A 89 8.33 -7.62 -4.49
C PRO A 89 9.13 -7.25 -5.74
N ALA A 90 8.91 -6.07 -6.32
CA ALA A 90 9.60 -5.62 -7.54
C ALA A 90 11.08 -5.31 -7.29
N VAL A 91 11.38 -4.60 -6.19
CA VAL A 91 12.75 -4.29 -5.78
C VAL A 91 13.49 -5.55 -5.30
N GLY A 92 12.82 -6.40 -4.50
CA GLY A 92 13.38 -7.66 -3.99
C GLY A 92 13.68 -8.67 -5.11
N ALA A 93 12.89 -8.69 -6.17
CA ALA A 93 13.13 -9.51 -7.36
C ALA A 93 14.20 -8.91 -8.31
N ARG A 94 14.78 -7.74 -7.97
CA ARG A 94 15.73 -6.98 -8.77
C ARG A 94 15.19 -6.54 -10.14
N ALA A 95 13.87 -6.37 -10.26
CA ALA A 95 13.25 -5.84 -11.47
C ALA A 95 13.23 -4.31 -11.51
N LEU A 96 13.32 -3.66 -10.34
CA LEU A 96 13.25 -2.21 -10.20
C LEU A 96 14.32 -1.71 -9.22
N THR A 97 14.91 -0.56 -9.52
CA THR A 97 15.84 0.11 -8.59
C THR A 97 15.06 0.80 -7.47
N MET A 98 15.71 1.09 -6.34
CA MET A 98 15.06 1.80 -5.23
C MET A 98 14.54 3.18 -5.66
N GLY A 99 15.32 3.95 -6.43
CA GLY A 99 14.89 5.25 -6.92
C GLY A 99 13.69 5.16 -7.86
N GLY A 100 13.71 4.21 -8.81
CA GLY A 100 12.58 3.96 -9.70
C GLY A 100 11.32 3.54 -8.96
N ALA A 101 11.46 2.70 -7.93
CA ALA A 101 10.35 2.29 -7.08
C ALA A 101 9.68 3.46 -6.36
N ILE A 102 10.46 4.37 -5.79
CA ILE A 102 9.94 5.55 -5.09
C ILE A 102 9.20 6.48 -6.05
N VAL A 103 9.77 6.77 -7.23
CA VAL A 103 9.15 7.66 -8.22
C VAL A 103 7.83 7.08 -8.73
N ILE A 104 7.83 5.80 -9.11
CA ILE A 104 6.60 5.13 -9.58
C ILE A 104 5.56 5.09 -8.46
N ALA A 105 5.96 4.74 -7.22
CA ALA A 105 5.04 4.67 -6.09
C ALA A 105 4.41 6.04 -5.80
N ALA A 106 5.20 7.12 -5.74
CA ALA A 106 4.69 8.47 -5.50
C ALA A 106 3.67 8.91 -6.56
N ILE A 107 3.97 8.70 -7.84
CA ILE A 107 3.04 9.06 -8.92
C ILE A 107 1.77 8.21 -8.83
N CYS A 108 1.92 6.89 -8.73
CA CYS A 108 0.79 5.96 -8.75
C CYS A 108 -0.08 6.08 -7.50
N GLU A 109 0.49 6.17 -6.29
CA GLU A 109 -0.27 6.30 -5.04
C GLU A 109 -1.02 7.65 -4.99
N SER A 110 -0.36 8.76 -5.35
CA SER A 110 -1.07 10.04 -5.44
C SER A 110 -2.17 10.03 -6.50
N ALA A 111 -1.93 9.43 -7.67
CA ALA A 111 -2.96 9.31 -8.70
C ALA A 111 -4.13 8.42 -8.23
N GLY A 112 -3.85 7.30 -7.58
CA GLY A 112 -4.84 6.40 -6.99
C GLY A 112 -5.71 7.11 -5.97
N ALA A 113 -5.07 7.81 -5.04
CA ALA A 113 -5.73 8.60 -4.02
C ALA A 113 -6.68 9.63 -4.64
N LEU A 114 -6.19 10.46 -5.55
CA LEU A 114 -6.96 11.57 -6.14
C LEU A 114 -8.08 11.11 -7.09
N LEU A 115 -7.83 10.08 -7.90
CA LEU A 115 -8.74 9.67 -8.97
C LEU A 115 -9.76 8.62 -8.53
N ALA A 116 -9.43 7.79 -7.54
CA ALA A 116 -10.22 6.61 -7.20
C ALA A 116 -10.52 6.45 -5.69
N GLY A 117 -10.03 7.33 -4.81
CA GLY A 117 -10.19 7.14 -3.37
C GLY A 117 -11.53 7.53 -2.77
N GLY A 118 -12.38 8.24 -3.50
CA GLY A 118 -13.60 8.84 -2.95
C GLY A 118 -14.60 7.84 -2.35
N ASP A 119 -14.75 6.65 -2.93
CA ASP A 119 -15.76 5.68 -2.48
C ASP A 119 -15.40 5.09 -1.10
N VAL A 120 -14.12 4.75 -0.88
CA VAL A 120 -13.64 4.22 0.42
C VAL A 120 -13.64 5.31 1.49
N VAL A 121 -13.27 6.55 1.12
CA VAL A 121 -13.35 7.73 2.01
C VAL A 121 -14.80 7.92 2.49
N SER A 122 -15.79 7.77 1.60
CA SER A 122 -17.21 7.84 1.99
C SER A 122 -17.60 6.75 2.99
N THR A 123 -17.05 5.55 2.88
CA THR A 123 -17.32 4.47 3.84
C THR A 123 -16.68 4.74 5.20
N ILE A 124 -15.45 5.25 5.26
CA ILE A 124 -14.79 5.55 6.54
C ILE A 124 -15.41 6.77 7.23
N SER A 125 -15.76 7.81 6.47
CA SER A 125 -16.28 9.07 7.04
C SER A 125 -17.66 8.95 7.70
N LYS A 126 -18.57 8.11 7.17
CA LYS A 126 -19.95 7.99 7.66
C LYS A 126 -20.51 6.57 7.68
N GLY A 127 -19.77 5.59 7.16
CA GLY A 127 -20.25 4.21 7.06
C GLY A 127 -20.00 3.40 8.34
N ILE A 128 -19.18 3.88 9.27
CA ILE A 128 -18.81 3.15 10.49
C ILE A 128 -19.65 3.62 11.69
N ILE A 129 -19.69 4.93 11.93
CA ILE A 129 -20.56 5.56 12.92
C ILE A 129 -21.66 6.28 12.17
N ASP A 130 -22.91 6.10 12.60
CA ASP A 130 -24.02 6.92 12.13
C ASP A 130 -23.94 8.32 12.76
N PRO A 131 -23.71 9.40 11.99
CA PRO A 131 -23.64 10.74 12.55
C PRO A 131 -24.96 11.18 13.20
N ALA A 132 -26.11 10.66 12.77
CA ALA A 132 -27.40 10.95 13.40
C ALA A 132 -27.58 10.25 14.76
N GLY A 133 -26.78 9.21 15.03
CA GLY A 133 -26.74 8.51 16.31
C GLY A 133 -25.85 9.18 17.35
N VAL A 134 -25.12 10.24 16.99
CA VAL A 134 -24.25 11.02 17.89
C VAL A 134 -24.95 12.32 18.27
N ALA A 135 -24.90 12.68 19.56
CA ALA A 135 -25.70 13.75 20.16
C ALA A 135 -25.56 15.11 19.45
N ASP A 136 -24.34 15.49 19.07
CA ASP A 136 -24.05 16.77 18.42
C ASP A 136 -22.77 16.73 17.55
N GLY A 137 -22.62 17.77 16.72
CA GLY A 137 -21.50 17.91 15.77
C GLY A 137 -20.11 17.99 16.42
N SER A 138 -20.02 18.53 17.64
CA SER A 138 -18.75 18.62 18.39
C SER A 138 -18.33 17.24 18.89
N THR A 139 -19.23 16.48 19.50
CA THR A 139 -18.93 15.11 19.96
C THR A 139 -18.49 14.20 18.80
N PHE A 140 -19.16 14.28 17.65
CA PHE A 140 -18.72 13.54 16.46
C PHE A 140 -17.33 13.97 15.97
N THR A 141 -17.05 15.28 15.99
CA THR A 141 -15.75 15.83 15.61
C THR A 141 -14.65 15.31 16.54
N TRP A 142 -14.88 15.29 17.85
CA TRP A 142 -13.94 14.73 18.82
C TRP A 142 -13.73 13.24 18.64
N ALA A 143 -14.78 12.48 18.33
CA ALA A 143 -14.65 11.05 18.04
C ALA A 143 -13.73 10.80 16.82
N MET A 144 -13.95 11.52 15.72
CA MET A 144 -13.11 11.40 14.51
C MET A 144 -11.67 11.88 14.76
N MET A 145 -11.48 12.91 15.59
CA MET A 145 -10.16 13.37 16.01
C MET A 145 -9.42 12.30 16.81
N ALA A 146 -10.11 11.72 17.80
CA ALA A 146 -9.59 10.63 18.62
C ALA A 146 -9.25 9.40 17.77
N ALA A 147 -10.01 9.11 16.72
CA ALA A 147 -9.72 8.03 15.78
C ALA A 147 -8.40 8.26 15.02
N LEU A 148 -8.16 9.47 14.50
CA LEU A 148 -6.91 9.82 13.83
C LEU A 148 -5.70 9.71 14.77
N ILE A 149 -5.82 10.27 15.97
CA ILE A 149 -4.75 10.25 16.97
C ILE A 149 -4.42 8.81 17.37
N ALA A 150 -5.43 8.02 17.72
CA ALA A 150 -5.24 6.63 18.14
C ALA A 150 -4.63 5.76 17.04
N ALA A 151 -5.13 5.88 15.80
CA ALA A 151 -4.59 5.14 14.68
C ALA A 151 -3.13 5.52 14.40
N ALA A 152 -2.81 6.82 14.40
CA ALA A 152 -1.45 7.30 14.20
C ALA A 152 -0.50 6.82 15.31
N LEU A 153 -0.91 6.89 16.57
CA LEU A 153 -0.11 6.40 17.71
C LEU A 153 0.17 4.90 17.59
N TRP A 154 -0.85 4.10 17.27
CA TRP A 154 -0.70 2.66 17.12
C TRP A 154 0.22 2.30 15.95
N ILE A 155 0.04 2.95 14.81
CA ILE A 155 0.86 2.71 13.61
C ILE A 155 2.33 3.04 13.92
N ASN A 156 2.62 4.19 14.54
CA ASN A 156 3.99 4.54 14.91
C ASN A 156 4.61 3.54 15.88
N LEU A 157 3.86 3.12 16.90
CA LEU A 157 4.31 2.09 17.83
C LEU A 157 4.66 0.79 17.08
N ALA A 158 3.78 0.35 16.18
CA ALA A 158 3.98 -0.84 15.37
C ALA A 158 5.20 -0.72 14.44
N THR A 159 5.38 0.42 13.77
CA THR A 159 6.56 0.71 12.95
C THR A 159 7.83 0.67 13.78
N TRP A 160 7.81 1.23 14.99
CA TRP A 160 8.97 1.28 15.89
C TRP A 160 9.40 -0.11 16.35
N ILE A 161 8.46 -0.98 16.69
CA ILE A 161 8.73 -2.38 17.05
C ILE A 161 8.95 -3.29 15.82
N GLY A 162 8.79 -2.76 14.60
CA GLY A 162 8.96 -3.50 13.35
C GLY A 162 7.85 -4.52 13.06
N ALA A 163 6.67 -4.37 13.67
CA ALA A 163 5.53 -5.24 13.45
C ALA A 163 4.73 -4.77 12.21
N PRO A 164 4.46 -5.64 11.22
CA PRO A 164 3.58 -5.30 10.12
C PRO A 164 2.14 -5.22 10.64
N VAL A 165 1.59 -4.01 10.72
CA VAL A 165 0.19 -3.75 11.05
C VAL A 165 -0.55 -3.20 9.84
N SER A 166 -1.87 -3.25 9.88
CA SER A 166 -2.72 -2.71 8.83
C SER A 166 -3.24 -1.35 9.26
N THR A 167 -2.93 -0.32 8.47
CA THR A 167 -3.39 1.05 8.67
C THR A 167 -4.93 1.12 8.65
N THR A 168 -5.56 0.38 7.74
CA THR A 168 -7.02 0.29 7.61
C THR A 168 -7.69 -0.29 8.86
N HIS A 169 -7.12 -1.34 9.45
CA HIS A 169 -7.65 -1.92 10.70
C HIS A 169 -7.53 -0.92 11.86
N SER A 170 -6.45 -0.15 11.90
CA SER A 170 -6.22 0.84 12.95
C SER A 170 -7.22 2.00 12.91
N VAL A 171 -7.53 2.52 11.71
CA VAL A 171 -8.49 3.62 11.57
C VAL A 171 -9.91 3.13 11.78
N VAL A 172 -10.30 1.99 11.18
CA VAL A 172 -11.64 1.44 11.39
C VAL A 172 -11.88 1.10 12.87
N GLY A 173 -10.88 0.50 13.53
CA GLY A 173 -10.92 0.25 14.98
C GLY A 173 -11.01 1.54 15.79
N GLY A 174 -10.21 2.56 15.45
CA GLY A 174 -10.26 3.87 16.10
C GLY A 174 -11.61 4.57 15.96
N VAL A 175 -12.16 4.63 14.74
CA VAL A 175 -13.49 5.19 14.49
C VAL A 175 -14.54 4.40 15.28
N MET A 176 -14.57 3.08 15.19
CA MET A 176 -15.51 2.27 15.98
C MET A 176 -15.38 2.53 17.48
N GLY A 177 -14.16 2.55 18.03
CA GLY A 177 -13.93 2.70 19.48
C GLY A 177 -14.33 4.06 20.04
N SER A 178 -13.95 5.14 19.36
CA SER A 178 -14.38 6.49 19.73
C SER A 178 -15.89 6.67 19.56
N GLY A 179 -16.49 6.10 18.52
CA GLY A 179 -17.95 6.12 18.34
C GLY A 179 -18.72 5.41 19.46
N VAL A 180 -18.23 4.25 19.89
CA VAL A 180 -18.81 3.53 21.04
C VAL A 180 -18.64 4.33 22.33
N ALA A 181 -17.51 4.99 22.53
CA ALA A 181 -17.30 5.84 23.71
C ALA A 181 -18.20 7.09 23.69
N ALA A 182 -18.43 7.66 22.51
CA ALA A 182 -19.22 8.88 22.33
C ALA A 182 -20.73 8.67 22.45
N ALA A 183 -21.25 7.57 21.89
CA ALA A 183 -22.71 7.38 21.74
C ALA A 183 -23.17 5.93 21.98
N GLY A 184 -22.29 5.08 22.52
CA GLY A 184 -22.59 3.69 22.84
C GLY A 184 -22.53 2.74 21.64
N VAL A 185 -22.74 1.46 21.92
CA VAL A 185 -22.62 0.36 20.93
C VAL A 185 -23.63 0.47 19.79
N ALA A 186 -24.78 1.13 20.03
CA ALA A 186 -25.83 1.33 19.05
C ALA A 186 -25.49 2.35 17.96
N ALA A 187 -24.53 3.25 18.19
CA ALA A 187 -24.11 4.27 17.22
C ALA A 187 -23.28 3.68 16.06
N VAL A 188 -22.78 2.45 16.22
CA VAL A 188 -22.02 1.74 15.18
C VAL A 188 -22.97 1.15 14.14
N ASN A 189 -22.70 1.42 12.86
CA ASN A 189 -23.42 0.81 11.74
C ASN A 189 -22.95 -0.65 11.56
N TRP A 190 -23.58 -1.56 12.29
CA TRP A 190 -23.26 -3.00 12.27
C TRP A 190 -23.36 -3.66 10.89
N PRO A 191 -24.35 -3.34 10.02
CA PRO A 191 -24.36 -3.86 8.66
C PRO A 191 -23.12 -3.50 7.85
N SER A 192 -22.69 -2.23 7.92
CA SER A 192 -21.49 -1.76 7.23
C SER A 192 -20.22 -2.36 7.85
N MET A 193 -20.14 -2.44 9.18
CA MET A 193 -19.03 -3.10 9.87
C MET A 193 -18.94 -4.59 9.55
N ALA A 194 -20.07 -5.29 9.40
CA ALA A 194 -20.10 -6.69 8.99
C ALA A 194 -19.58 -6.85 7.55
N ALA A 195 -19.95 -5.96 6.64
CA ALA A 195 -19.43 -5.96 5.27
C ALA A 195 -17.91 -5.69 5.23
N ILE A 196 -17.43 -4.74 6.04
CA ILE A 196 -16.00 -4.44 6.21
C ILE A 196 -15.26 -5.67 6.75
N ALA A 197 -15.74 -6.27 7.84
CA ALA A 197 -15.14 -7.46 8.44
C ALA A 197 -15.12 -8.65 7.48
N ALA A 198 -16.22 -8.87 6.73
CA ALA A 198 -16.28 -9.91 5.69
C ALA A 198 -15.22 -9.65 4.60
N SER A 199 -15.05 -8.39 4.17
CA SER A 199 -14.05 -8.03 3.17
C SER A 199 -12.61 -8.32 3.62
N TRP A 200 -12.33 -8.20 4.93
CA TRP A 200 -11.02 -8.50 5.48
C TRP A 200 -10.69 -9.99 5.44
N VAL A 201 -11.71 -10.86 5.53
CA VAL A 201 -11.55 -12.32 5.39
C VAL A 201 -11.49 -12.74 3.93
N VAL A 202 -12.37 -12.19 3.10
CA VAL A 202 -12.51 -12.59 1.69
C VAL A 202 -11.34 -12.10 0.85
N SER A 203 -10.84 -10.89 1.08
CA SER A 203 -9.82 -10.30 0.20
C SER A 203 -8.47 -11.02 0.19
N PRO A 204 -7.91 -11.52 1.32
CA PRO A 204 -6.70 -12.34 1.29
C PRO A 204 -6.88 -13.68 0.58
N VAL A 205 -8.05 -14.30 0.75
CA VAL A 205 -8.39 -15.56 0.07
C VAL A 205 -8.50 -15.32 -1.44
N LEU A 206 -9.20 -14.26 -1.84
CA LEU A 206 -9.34 -13.87 -3.24
C LEU A 206 -7.98 -13.56 -3.88
N GLY A 207 -7.11 -12.83 -3.17
CA GLY A 207 -5.72 -12.60 -3.59
C GLY A 207 -4.92 -13.91 -3.73
N GLY A 208 -5.09 -14.87 -2.82
CA GLY A 208 -4.48 -16.18 -2.94
C GLY A 208 -4.95 -16.96 -4.17
N VAL A 209 -6.26 -16.98 -4.41
CA VAL A 209 -6.87 -17.69 -5.55
C VAL A 209 -6.44 -17.08 -6.88
N ILE A 210 -6.51 -15.75 -7.01
CA ILE A 210 -6.12 -15.05 -8.24
C ILE A 210 -4.61 -15.23 -8.51
N ALA A 211 -3.75 -15.10 -7.51
CA ALA A 211 -2.31 -15.31 -7.67
C ALA A 211 -1.97 -16.76 -8.08
N ALA A 212 -2.67 -17.75 -7.51
CA ALA A 212 -2.54 -19.15 -7.89
C ALA A 212 -2.99 -19.40 -9.34
N ALA A 213 -4.10 -18.79 -9.76
CA ALA A 213 -4.61 -18.88 -11.13
C ALA A 213 -3.64 -18.28 -12.15
N PHE A 214 -3.08 -17.10 -11.89
CA PHE A 214 -2.05 -16.51 -12.77
C PHE A 214 -0.80 -17.38 -12.85
N LEU A 215 -0.37 -17.97 -11.73
CA LEU A 215 0.78 -18.86 -11.75
C LEU A 215 0.48 -20.17 -12.52
N ALA A 216 -0.74 -20.70 -12.41
CA ALA A 216 -1.19 -21.85 -13.18
C ALA A 216 -1.18 -21.54 -14.68
N PHE A 217 -1.67 -20.35 -15.05
CA PHE A 217 -1.64 -19.86 -16.42
C PHE A 217 -0.20 -19.76 -16.95
N ILE A 218 0.69 -19.04 -16.26
CA ILE A 218 2.10 -18.87 -16.67
C ILE A 218 2.79 -20.23 -16.79
N LYS A 219 2.56 -21.15 -15.85
CA LYS A 219 3.16 -22.49 -15.91
C LYS A 219 2.69 -23.26 -17.14
N THR A 220 1.39 -23.27 -17.39
CA THR A 220 0.78 -24.06 -18.47
C THR A 220 1.13 -23.48 -19.84
N PHE A 221 0.98 -22.18 -20.03
CA PHE A 221 1.10 -21.54 -21.34
C PHE A 221 2.49 -21.03 -21.68
N ILE A 222 3.42 -20.96 -20.71
CA ILE A 222 4.79 -20.45 -20.94
C ILE A 222 5.84 -21.45 -20.47
N ILE A 223 5.82 -21.87 -19.20
CA ILE A 223 6.94 -22.65 -18.62
C ILE A 223 6.96 -24.10 -19.11
N TYR A 224 5.81 -24.71 -19.34
CA TYR A 224 5.70 -26.11 -19.74
C TYR A 224 5.66 -26.32 -21.25
N GLN A 225 5.86 -25.25 -22.03
CA GLN A 225 5.97 -25.31 -23.47
C GLN A 225 7.37 -25.79 -23.87
N ASP A 226 7.44 -26.49 -25.01
CA ASP A 226 8.71 -26.96 -25.56
C ASP A 226 9.63 -25.79 -25.88
N ASP A 227 9.13 -24.76 -26.57
CA ASP A 227 9.79 -23.46 -26.71
C ASP A 227 9.15 -22.41 -25.80
N LYS A 228 9.79 -22.19 -24.65
CA LYS A 228 9.33 -21.25 -23.62
C LYS A 228 9.53 -19.81 -24.05
N ILE A 229 10.54 -19.55 -24.88
CA ILE A 229 10.87 -18.20 -25.34
C ILE A 229 9.86 -17.76 -26.39
N ALA A 230 9.53 -18.62 -27.36
CA ALA A 230 8.44 -18.36 -28.29
C ALA A 230 7.10 -18.17 -27.57
N ALA A 231 6.81 -19.01 -26.56
CA ALA A 231 5.62 -18.84 -25.73
C ALA A 231 5.61 -17.51 -24.98
N ALA A 232 6.74 -17.09 -24.41
CA ALA A 232 6.86 -15.80 -23.73
C ALA A 232 6.70 -14.61 -24.68
N ARG A 233 7.25 -14.68 -25.91
CA ARG A 233 7.06 -13.65 -26.96
C ARG A 233 5.58 -13.42 -27.30
N ARG A 234 4.76 -14.47 -27.19
CA ARG A 234 3.31 -14.37 -27.40
C ARG A 234 2.59 -13.86 -26.15
N TRP A 235 2.79 -14.52 -25.01
CA TRP A 235 1.93 -14.34 -23.85
C TRP A 235 2.32 -13.17 -22.96
N VAL A 236 3.59 -12.81 -22.86
CA VAL A 236 4.02 -11.67 -22.02
C VAL A 236 3.40 -10.35 -22.52
N PRO A 237 3.45 -10.01 -23.83
CA PRO A 237 2.77 -8.82 -24.34
C PRO A 237 1.25 -8.86 -24.18
N VAL A 238 0.62 -10.03 -24.34
CA VAL A 238 -0.83 -10.20 -24.12
C VAL A 238 -1.19 -9.88 -22.66
N LEU A 239 -0.41 -10.40 -21.70
CA LEU A 239 -0.63 -10.12 -20.29
C LEU A 239 -0.50 -8.63 -19.98
N VAL A 240 0.50 -7.95 -20.54
CA VAL A 240 0.65 -6.49 -20.37
C VAL A 240 -0.49 -5.73 -21.04
N GLY A 241 -0.93 -6.14 -22.23
CA GLY A 241 -2.06 -5.54 -22.93
C GLY A 241 -3.38 -5.66 -22.15
N ILE A 242 -3.70 -6.85 -21.65
CA ILE A 242 -4.90 -7.05 -20.80
C ILE A 242 -4.83 -6.19 -19.55
N MET A 243 -3.67 -6.14 -18.91
CA MET A 243 -3.46 -5.37 -17.69
C MET A 243 -3.62 -3.86 -17.92
N ALA A 244 -3.00 -3.32 -18.98
CA ALA A 244 -3.14 -1.91 -19.37
C ALA A 244 -4.58 -1.58 -19.77
N GLY A 245 -5.23 -2.46 -20.54
CA GLY A 245 -6.61 -2.25 -20.99
C GLY A 245 -7.63 -2.27 -19.86
N ALA A 246 -7.54 -3.26 -18.96
CA ALA A 246 -8.40 -3.33 -17.78
C ALA A 246 -8.23 -2.10 -16.87
N PHE A 247 -6.99 -1.65 -16.68
CA PHE A 247 -6.71 -0.45 -15.90
C PHE A 247 -7.22 0.83 -16.56
N ALA A 248 -7.05 0.97 -17.88
CA ALA A 248 -7.56 2.12 -18.63
C ALA A 248 -9.10 2.18 -18.60
N ALA A 249 -9.78 1.04 -18.75
CA ALA A 249 -11.23 0.96 -18.60
C ALA A 249 -11.69 1.37 -17.19
N TYR A 250 -10.99 0.89 -16.15
CA TYR A 250 -11.25 1.29 -14.77
C TYR A 250 -11.09 2.80 -14.56
N LEU A 251 -9.98 3.38 -15.05
CA LEU A 251 -9.73 4.82 -14.97
C LEU A 251 -10.76 5.65 -15.75
N ALA A 252 -11.23 5.17 -16.90
CA ALA A 252 -12.28 5.82 -17.67
C ALA A 252 -13.57 5.95 -16.84
N ILE A 253 -14.00 4.87 -16.18
CA ILE A 253 -15.23 4.87 -15.36
C ILE A 253 -15.05 5.69 -14.09
N LYS A 254 -13.94 5.50 -13.37
CA LYS A 254 -13.76 6.05 -12.03
C LYS A 254 -13.07 7.41 -12.01
N GLY A 255 -11.95 7.53 -12.70
CA GLY A 255 -11.12 8.73 -12.70
C GLY A 255 -11.83 9.95 -13.32
N PHE A 256 -12.66 9.73 -14.35
CA PHE A 256 -13.37 10.81 -15.03
C PHE A 256 -14.80 11.04 -14.52
N LYS A 257 -15.29 10.27 -13.53
CA LYS A 257 -16.66 10.38 -13.01
C LYS A 257 -17.08 11.81 -12.61
N ARG A 258 -16.12 12.66 -12.22
CA ARG A 258 -16.36 14.07 -11.84
C ARG A 258 -16.46 15.03 -13.03
N VAL A 259 -15.95 14.64 -14.20
CA VAL A 259 -15.90 15.48 -15.41
C VAL A 259 -16.88 14.97 -16.46
N ILE A 260 -16.86 13.66 -16.76
CA ILE A 260 -17.71 13.01 -17.75
C ILE A 260 -18.08 11.61 -17.24
N ALA A 261 -19.37 11.28 -17.23
CA ALA A 261 -19.82 9.93 -16.97
C ALA A 261 -19.57 9.07 -18.22
N ILE A 262 -18.56 8.19 -18.15
CA ILE A 262 -18.25 7.24 -19.22
C ILE A 262 -19.01 5.94 -18.95
N ASP A 263 -19.81 5.50 -19.92
CA ASP A 263 -20.53 4.24 -19.85
C ASP A 263 -19.59 3.03 -19.98
N LEU A 264 -20.09 1.85 -19.59
CA LEU A 264 -19.29 0.63 -19.57
C LEU A 264 -18.77 0.25 -20.97
N LEU A 265 -19.56 0.43 -22.03
CA LEU A 265 -19.14 0.07 -23.39
C LEU A 265 -18.00 0.99 -23.85
N THR A 266 -18.15 2.30 -23.69
CA THR A 266 -17.09 3.27 -24.03
C THR A 266 -15.82 3.03 -23.21
N ALA A 267 -15.95 2.72 -21.92
CA ALA A 267 -14.81 2.36 -21.08
C ALA A 267 -14.09 1.08 -21.56
N LEU A 268 -14.84 0.06 -21.96
CA LEU A 268 -14.28 -1.16 -22.54
C LEU A 268 -13.59 -0.92 -23.88
N LEU A 269 -14.11 -0.01 -24.72
CA LEU A 269 -13.47 0.40 -25.97
C LEU A 269 -12.16 1.16 -25.73
N ILE A 270 -12.14 2.10 -24.77
CA ILE A 270 -10.93 2.80 -24.33
C ILE A 270 -9.91 1.77 -23.81
N GLY A 271 -10.37 0.82 -22.98
CA GLY A 271 -9.55 -0.27 -22.47
C GLY A 271 -8.97 -1.15 -23.58
N ALA A 272 -9.79 -1.57 -24.55
CA ALA A 272 -9.35 -2.36 -25.68
C ALA A 272 -8.31 -1.61 -26.52
N GLY A 273 -8.52 -0.32 -26.77
CA GLY A 273 -7.57 0.55 -27.47
C GLY A 273 -6.24 0.68 -26.72
N ALA A 274 -6.27 1.01 -25.43
CA ALA A 274 -5.08 1.10 -24.60
C ALA A 274 -4.32 -0.24 -24.51
N GLY A 275 -5.06 -1.35 -24.38
CA GLY A 275 -4.50 -2.70 -24.36
C GLY A 275 -3.85 -3.10 -25.69
N ALA A 276 -4.46 -2.74 -26.82
CA ALA A 276 -3.88 -2.94 -28.14
C ALA A 276 -2.59 -2.13 -28.33
N VAL A 277 -2.59 -0.85 -27.93
CA VAL A 277 -1.38 -0.01 -27.95
C VAL A 277 -0.27 -0.62 -27.07
N ALA A 278 -0.61 -1.02 -25.84
CA ALA A 278 0.34 -1.67 -24.94
C ALA A 278 0.90 -2.97 -25.54
N TYR A 279 0.07 -3.77 -26.22
CA TYR A 279 0.52 -4.96 -26.93
C TYR A 279 1.50 -4.61 -28.06
N VAL A 280 1.14 -3.65 -28.93
CA VAL A 280 1.96 -3.22 -30.07
C VAL A 280 3.30 -2.66 -29.62
N VAL A 281 3.36 -1.98 -28.47
CA VAL A 281 4.61 -1.46 -27.89
C VAL A 281 5.43 -2.58 -27.25
N THR A 282 4.80 -3.48 -26.50
CA THR A 282 5.55 -4.51 -25.74
C THR A 282 5.97 -5.71 -26.56
N ALA A 283 5.21 -6.11 -27.59
CA ALA A 283 5.57 -7.22 -28.47
C ALA A 283 6.97 -7.11 -29.12
N PRO A 284 7.34 -5.98 -29.77
CA PRO A 284 8.68 -5.83 -30.33
C PRO A 284 9.77 -5.73 -29.26
N LEU A 285 9.49 -5.14 -28.09
CA LEU A 285 10.43 -5.05 -26.98
C LEU A 285 10.79 -6.43 -26.43
N ILE A 286 9.77 -7.26 -26.14
CA ILE A 286 9.96 -8.63 -25.67
C ILE A 286 10.64 -9.49 -26.74
N ARG A 287 10.29 -9.31 -28.03
CA ARG A 287 10.95 -10.00 -29.13
C ARG A 287 12.45 -9.68 -29.16
N ARG A 288 12.83 -8.40 -29.16
CA ARG A 288 14.24 -7.97 -29.13
C ARG A 288 14.98 -8.45 -27.90
N GLN A 289 14.38 -8.34 -26.70
CA GLN A 289 14.99 -8.81 -25.45
C GLN A 289 15.24 -10.32 -25.43
N SER A 290 14.42 -11.06 -26.17
CA SER A 290 14.48 -12.53 -26.21
C SER A 290 15.41 -13.09 -27.29
N GLU A 291 16.06 -12.26 -28.10
CA GLU A 291 17.03 -12.70 -29.11
C GLU A 291 18.29 -13.23 -28.42
N GLY A 292 18.80 -14.38 -28.87
CA GLY A 292 19.97 -15.03 -28.25
C GLY A 292 19.73 -15.68 -26.88
N MET A 293 18.50 -15.65 -26.35
CA MET A 293 18.19 -16.30 -25.08
C MET A 293 18.13 -17.82 -25.18
N GLU A 294 18.79 -18.50 -24.25
CA GLU A 294 18.61 -19.93 -24.05
C GLU A 294 17.18 -20.27 -23.60
N ASN A 295 16.63 -21.39 -24.06
CA ASN A 295 15.30 -21.88 -23.70
C ASN A 295 15.23 -22.48 -22.27
N ARG A 296 15.43 -21.64 -21.26
CA ARG A 296 15.47 -22.02 -19.84
C ARG A 296 14.64 -21.09 -18.96
N ASN A 297 14.21 -21.61 -17.81
CA ASN A 297 13.40 -20.86 -16.84
C ASN A 297 14.13 -19.63 -16.28
N ARG A 298 15.46 -19.57 -16.37
CA ARG A 298 16.27 -18.42 -15.98
C ARG A 298 16.08 -17.24 -16.94
N SER A 299 16.08 -17.50 -18.25
CA SER A 299 15.90 -16.48 -19.29
C SER A 299 14.50 -15.85 -19.22
N LEU A 300 13.46 -16.66 -18.92
CA LEU A 300 12.11 -16.16 -18.69
C LEU A 300 12.03 -15.08 -17.59
N LYS A 301 12.92 -15.12 -16.59
CA LYS A 301 12.88 -14.14 -15.48
C LYS A 301 13.10 -12.72 -15.97
N GLU A 302 13.94 -12.54 -16.99
CA GLU A 302 14.31 -11.24 -17.54
C GLU A 302 13.15 -10.65 -18.34
N LEU A 303 12.40 -11.49 -19.07
CA LEU A 303 11.20 -11.08 -19.84
C LEU A 303 10.03 -10.66 -18.94
N PHE A 304 9.99 -11.13 -17.68
CA PHE A 304 8.96 -10.77 -16.71
C PHE A 304 9.30 -9.53 -15.86
N GLY A 305 10.45 -8.89 -16.09
CA GLY A 305 10.82 -7.66 -15.39
C GLY A 305 9.83 -6.52 -15.63
N LEU A 306 9.54 -6.20 -16.90
CA LEU A 306 8.61 -5.14 -17.28
C LEU A 306 7.18 -5.38 -16.78
N PRO A 307 6.56 -6.56 -16.99
CA PRO A 307 5.24 -6.86 -16.40
C PRO A 307 5.20 -6.66 -14.88
N LEU A 308 6.24 -7.09 -14.16
CA LEU A 308 6.32 -6.92 -12.71
C LEU A 308 6.36 -5.44 -12.31
N VAL A 309 7.11 -4.60 -13.01
CA VAL A 309 7.15 -3.16 -12.75
C VAL A 309 5.78 -2.52 -12.96
N ILE A 310 5.08 -2.88 -14.05
CA ILE A 310 3.73 -2.36 -14.31
C ILE A 310 2.75 -2.83 -13.23
N SER A 311 2.77 -4.12 -12.87
CA SER A 311 1.92 -4.64 -11.79
C SER A 311 2.19 -3.98 -10.44
N ALA A 312 3.45 -3.65 -10.14
CA ALA A 312 3.81 -2.93 -8.92
C ALA A 312 3.28 -1.48 -8.93
N GLY A 313 3.36 -0.79 -10.08
CA GLY A 313 2.73 0.52 -10.25
C GLY A 313 1.20 0.46 -10.09
N LEU A 314 0.54 -0.54 -10.66
CA LEU A 314 -0.90 -0.76 -10.48
C LEU A 314 -1.27 -1.08 -9.04
N LEU A 315 -0.46 -1.86 -8.33
CA LEU A 315 -0.66 -2.13 -6.91
C LEU A 315 -0.51 -0.84 -6.09
N SER A 316 0.50 -0.01 -6.36
CA SER A 316 0.63 1.32 -5.74
C SER A 316 -0.57 2.22 -6.05
N PHE A 317 -1.08 2.23 -7.28
CA PHE A 317 -2.30 2.97 -7.58
C PHE A 317 -3.50 2.45 -6.78
N ALA A 318 -3.71 1.13 -6.77
CA ALA A 318 -4.80 0.50 -6.05
C ALA A 318 -4.73 0.80 -4.55
N HIS A 319 -3.52 0.75 -4.00
CA HIS A 319 -3.23 1.06 -2.61
C HIS A 319 -3.54 2.52 -2.28
N GLY A 320 -3.04 3.48 -3.08
CA GLY A 320 -3.39 4.89 -2.89
C GLY A 320 -4.89 5.15 -2.92
N ALA A 321 -5.63 4.45 -3.79
CA ALA A 321 -7.09 4.54 -3.86
C ALA A 321 -7.79 4.00 -2.61
N ASN A 322 -7.29 2.91 -2.01
CA ASN A 322 -7.92 2.34 -0.81
C ASN A 322 -7.52 3.08 0.46
N ASP A 323 -6.22 3.33 0.63
CA ASP A 323 -5.63 3.70 1.92
C ASP A 323 -5.64 5.21 2.16
N VAL A 324 -5.85 6.05 1.13
CA VAL A 324 -6.07 7.50 1.35
C VAL A 324 -7.25 7.74 2.31
N ALA A 325 -8.25 6.85 2.27
CA ALA A 325 -9.42 6.91 3.15
C ALA A 325 -9.06 6.81 4.64
N ASN A 326 -7.94 6.16 4.98
CA ASN A 326 -7.51 6.00 6.37
C ASN A 326 -7.09 7.34 6.99
N ALA A 327 -6.52 8.27 6.21
CA ALA A 327 -6.22 9.62 6.67
C ALA A 327 -7.35 10.60 6.37
N VAL A 328 -7.91 10.53 5.16
CA VAL A 328 -8.86 11.52 4.64
C VAL A 328 -10.29 11.25 5.10
N GLY A 329 -10.67 10.01 5.41
CA GLY A 329 -12.00 9.65 5.89
C GLY A 329 -12.42 10.44 7.14
N PRO A 330 -11.71 10.30 8.27
CA PRO A 330 -12.03 11.05 9.48
C PRO A 330 -11.88 12.57 9.29
N LEU A 331 -10.85 13.02 8.55
CA LEU A 331 -10.65 14.45 8.26
C LEU A 331 -11.84 15.03 7.47
N ALA A 332 -12.30 14.35 6.41
CA ALA A 332 -13.44 14.78 5.63
C ALA A 332 -14.74 14.77 6.46
N ALA A 333 -14.89 13.82 7.38
CA ALA A 333 -16.02 13.77 8.30
C ALA A 333 -16.04 15.00 9.23
N ILE A 334 -14.88 15.40 9.78
CA ILE A 334 -14.74 16.60 10.61
C ILE A 334 -15.07 17.86 9.82
N VAL A 335 -14.48 18.01 8.63
CA VAL A 335 -14.72 19.19 7.78
C VAL A 335 -16.20 19.31 7.43
N HIS A 336 -16.84 18.21 7.06
CA HIS A 336 -18.27 18.21 6.75
C HIS A 336 -19.14 18.58 7.94
N ALA A 337 -18.84 18.04 9.13
CA ALA A 337 -19.58 18.35 10.35
C ALA A 337 -19.49 19.84 10.74
N GLN A 338 -18.36 20.49 10.47
CA GLN A 338 -18.15 21.91 10.78
C GLN A 338 -18.71 22.85 9.72
N GLU A 339 -18.62 22.52 8.42
CA GLU A 339 -19.11 23.38 7.33
C GLU A 339 -20.62 23.32 7.13
N ALA A 340 -21.25 22.14 7.29
CA ALA A 340 -22.66 21.96 6.95
C ALA A 340 -23.63 22.31 8.09
N GLY A 341 -23.12 22.64 9.29
CA GLY A 341 -23.95 22.94 10.47
C GLY A 341 -24.89 21.80 10.89
N GLY A 342 -24.66 20.57 10.39
CA GLY A 342 -25.51 19.41 10.59
C GLY A 342 -25.10 18.23 9.69
N PHE A 343 -25.69 17.05 9.95
CA PHE A 343 -25.33 15.79 9.29
C PHE A 343 -26.18 15.43 8.06
N ALA A 344 -27.01 16.36 7.58
CA ALA A 344 -27.97 16.09 6.52
C ALA A 344 -27.31 16.22 5.13
N GLY A 345 -27.01 15.07 4.50
CA GLY A 345 -26.66 15.04 3.07
C GLY A 345 -25.61 14.01 2.66
N LYS A 346 -25.25 14.03 1.37
CA LYS A 346 -24.09 13.28 0.88
C LYS A 346 -22.82 14.04 1.26
N VAL A 347 -21.95 13.44 2.07
CA VAL A 347 -20.60 13.92 2.34
C VAL A 347 -19.87 14.17 1.01
N THR A 348 -19.75 15.44 0.63
CA THR A 348 -18.93 15.87 -0.48
C THR A 348 -17.50 16.01 0.02
N ILE A 349 -16.61 15.12 -0.41
CA ILE A 349 -15.21 15.12 0.02
C ILE A 349 -14.49 16.28 -0.68
N PRO A 350 -14.01 17.31 0.06
CA PRO A 350 -13.34 18.44 -0.57
C PRO A 350 -12.04 18.01 -1.23
N LEU A 351 -11.73 18.60 -2.39
CA LEU A 351 -10.51 18.26 -3.14
C LEU A 351 -9.24 18.52 -2.32
N TRP A 352 -9.21 19.60 -1.53
CA TRP A 352 -8.05 19.95 -0.71
C TRP A 352 -7.72 18.86 0.32
N VAL A 353 -8.74 18.19 0.88
CA VAL A 353 -8.55 17.08 1.82
C VAL A 353 -7.89 15.90 1.10
N MET A 354 -8.37 15.57 -0.11
CA MET A 354 -7.77 14.51 -0.93
C MET A 354 -6.33 14.83 -1.31
N VAL A 355 -6.00 16.11 -1.57
CA VAL A 355 -4.64 16.57 -1.88
C VAL A 355 -3.72 16.39 -0.68
N ILE A 356 -4.17 16.72 0.55
CA ILE A 356 -3.40 16.45 1.78
C ILE A 356 -3.09 14.96 1.90
N GLY A 357 -4.09 14.10 1.70
CA GLY A 357 -3.89 12.64 1.74
C GLY A 357 -2.90 12.16 0.68
N ALA A 358 -3.10 12.56 -0.59
CA ALA A 358 -2.27 12.13 -1.72
C ALA A 358 -0.82 12.61 -1.60
N LEU A 359 -0.59 13.85 -1.18
CA LEU A 359 0.75 14.39 -0.96
C LEU A 359 1.37 13.78 0.29
N GLY A 360 0.62 13.63 1.38
CA GLY A 360 1.14 13.07 2.63
C GLY A 360 1.63 11.64 2.46
N ILE A 361 0.87 10.79 1.75
CA ILE A 361 1.30 9.43 1.39
C ILE A 361 2.61 9.49 0.57
N SER A 362 2.67 10.35 -0.45
CA SER A 362 3.88 10.51 -1.28
C SER A 362 5.10 11.05 -0.53
N PHE A 363 4.93 12.02 0.38
CA PHE A 363 6.03 12.48 1.22
C PHE A 363 6.47 11.38 2.19
N GLY A 364 5.52 10.68 2.82
CA GLY A 364 5.80 9.59 3.75
C GLY A 364 6.64 8.48 3.11
N LEU A 365 6.25 8.06 1.90
CA LEU A 365 6.97 7.00 1.17
C LEU A 365 8.35 7.47 0.69
N VAL A 366 8.50 8.71 0.23
CA VAL A 366 9.80 9.25 -0.23
C VAL A 366 10.79 9.36 0.93
N LEU A 367 10.32 9.83 2.09
CA LEU A 367 11.17 10.10 3.24
C LEU A 367 11.53 8.82 4.01
N PHE A 368 10.56 7.91 4.23
CA PHE A 368 10.73 6.77 5.14
C PHE A 368 10.64 5.40 4.44
N GLY A 369 10.01 5.34 3.27
CA GLY A 369 9.82 4.11 2.48
C GLY A 369 11.08 3.31 2.12
N PRO A 370 12.23 3.92 1.77
CA PRO A 370 13.40 3.16 1.31
C PRO A 370 13.90 2.11 2.32
N LYS A 371 13.78 2.40 3.62
CA LYS A 371 14.19 1.49 4.70
C LYS A 371 13.27 0.27 4.76
N LEU A 372 11.95 0.50 4.71
CA LEU A 372 10.97 -0.59 4.77
C LEU A 372 10.94 -1.44 3.50
N ILE A 373 11.08 -0.82 2.31
CA ILE A 373 11.16 -1.55 1.04
C ILE A 373 12.37 -2.51 1.05
N ARG A 374 13.53 -2.10 1.59
CA ARG A 374 14.69 -3.00 1.74
C ARG A 374 14.40 -4.14 2.70
N MET A 375 13.76 -3.85 3.82
CA MET A 375 13.44 -4.85 4.84
C MET A 375 12.49 -5.91 4.29
N VAL A 376 11.33 -5.52 3.77
CA VAL A 376 10.34 -6.43 3.18
C VAL A 376 10.89 -7.11 1.93
N GLY A 377 11.56 -6.35 1.06
CA GLY A 377 12.24 -6.87 -0.11
C GLY A 377 13.21 -8.00 0.25
N SER A 378 14.01 -7.85 1.30
CA SER A 378 14.97 -8.87 1.78
C SER A 378 14.31 -10.18 2.21
N GLN A 379 13.14 -10.11 2.85
CA GLN A 379 12.34 -11.29 3.22
C GLN A 379 11.68 -11.94 2.00
N ILE A 380 11.36 -11.13 0.98
CA ILE A 380 10.73 -11.54 -0.27
C ILE A 380 11.75 -11.95 -1.36
N THR A 381 13.05 -11.66 -1.23
CA THR A 381 14.12 -11.93 -2.22
C THR A 381 14.18 -13.36 -2.77
N LYS A 382 13.52 -14.33 -2.12
CA LYS A 382 13.37 -15.71 -2.61
C LYS A 382 12.30 -15.87 -3.70
N LEU A 383 11.54 -14.83 -4.02
CA LEU A 383 10.54 -14.84 -5.09
C LEU A 383 11.20 -14.53 -6.45
N ASN A 384 10.95 -15.42 -7.41
CA ASN A 384 11.28 -15.23 -8.82
C ASN A 384 10.37 -14.12 -9.41
N PRO A 385 10.85 -13.24 -10.32
CA PRO A 385 10.02 -12.21 -10.99
C PRO A 385 8.63 -12.68 -11.45
N MET A 386 8.49 -13.86 -12.06
CA MET A 386 7.19 -14.40 -12.45
C MET A 386 6.22 -14.58 -11.28
N ARG A 387 6.73 -14.97 -10.11
CA ARG A 387 5.92 -15.15 -8.88
C ARG A 387 5.59 -13.81 -8.26
N ALA A 388 6.58 -12.92 -8.18
CA ALA A 388 6.35 -11.56 -7.71
C ALA A 388 5.29 -10.86 -8.57
N TYR A 389 5.29 -11.09 -9.88
CA TYR A 389 4.28 -10.59 -10.81
C TYR A 389 2.88 -11.12 -10.46
N CYS A 390 2.73 -12.43 -10.23
CA CYS A 390 1.45 -13.02 -9.85
C CYS A 390 0.91 -12.42 -8.53
N VAL A 391 1.79 -12.24 -7.53
CA VAL A 391 1.42 -11.67 -6.23
C VAL A 391 1.02 -10.21 -6.38
N ALA A 392 1.85 -9.39 -7.03
CA ALA A 392 1.61 -7.96 -7.19
C ALA A 392 0.34 -7.68 -8.01
N LEU A 393 0.17 -8.36 -9.15
CA LEU A 393 -1.02 -8.19 -9.98
C LEU A 393 -2.28 -8.66 -9.27
N SER A 394 -2.21 -9.80 -8.59
CA SER A 394 -3.35 -10.29 -7.83
C SER A 394 -3.75 -9.33 -6.72
N ALA A 395 -2.79 -8.76 -6.00
CA ALA A 395 -3.07 -7.79 -4.97
C ALA A 395 -3.69 -6.51 -5.56
N ALA A 396 -3.15 -6.01 -6.67
CA ALA A 396 -3.69 -4.86 -7.36
C ALA A 396 -5.16 -5.08 -7.76
N ILE A 397 -5.48 -6.21 -8.39
CA ILE A 397 -6.85 -6.54 -8.82
C ILE A 397 -7.80 -6.60 -7.62
N THR A 398 -7.42 -7.33 -6.56
CA THR A 398 -8.27 -7.47 -5.37
C THR A 398 -8.51 -6.12 -4.69
N VAL A 399 -7.47 -5.28 -4.56
CA VAL A 399 -7.60 -3.95 -3.94
C VAL A 399 -8.43 -3.00 -4.82
N ILE A 400 -8.29 -3.06 -6.15
CA ILE A 400 -9.13 -2.28 -7.07
C ILE A 400 -10.60 -2.67 -6.94
N ILE A 401 -10.90 -3.97 -6.90
CA ILE A 401 -12.28 -4.46 -6.73
C ILE A 401 -12.84 -3.99 -5.38
N ALA A 402 -12.07 -4.12 -4.30
CA ALA A 402 -12.50 -3.65 -2.98
C ALA A 402 -12.75 -2.14 -2.97
N SER A 403 -11.85 -1.35 -3.57
CA SER A 403 -11.98 0.11 -3.68
C SER A 403 -13.19 0.51 -4.52
N TRP A 404 -13.47 -0.23 -5.60
CA TRP A 404 -14.67 -0.01 -6.42
C TRP A 404 -15.95 -0.23 -5.60
N LEU A 405 -15.97 -1.25 -4.75
CA LEU A 405 -17.07 -1.53 -3.82
C LEU A 405 -17.11 -0.58 -2.61
N GLY A 406 -16.16 0.36 -2.49
CA GLY A 406 -16.04 1.25 -1.34
C GLY A 406 -15.63 0.53 -0.05
N LEU A 407 -15.07 -0.68 -0.14
CA LEU A 407 -14.70 -1.50 1.00
C LEU A 407 -13.26 -1.18 1.44
N PRO A 408 -13.05 -0.68 2.67
CA PRO A 408 -11.71 -0.49 3.23
C PRO A 408 -11.09 -1.86 3.52
N VAL A 409 -9.98 -2.19 2.86
CA VAL A 409 -9.29 -3.48 2.97
C VAL A 409 -7.82 -3.30 3.35
N SER A 410 -7.13 -4.41 3.64
CA SER A 410 -5.70 -4.41 3.96
C SER A 410 -4.89 -4.97 2.78
N SER A 411 -4.17 -4.10 2.08
CA SER A 411 -3.25 -4.48 0.99
C SER A 411 -2.19 -5.49 1.45
N THR A 412 -1.67 -5.31 2.68
CA THR A 412 -0.72 -6.23 3.34
C THR A 412 -1.26 -7.66 3.39
N HIS A 413 -2.49 -7.84 3.87
CA HIS A 413 -3.08 -9.18 4.00
C HIS A 413 -3.39 -9.80 2.64
N ILE A 414 -3.81 -8.99 1.67
CA ILE A 414 -4.06 -9.45 0.31
C ILE A 414 -2.76 -9.95 -0.34
N ALA A 415 -1.67 -9.18 -0.22
CA ALA A 415 -0.37 -9.57 -0.74
C ALA A 415 0.14 -10.86 -0.07
N VAL A 416 0.01 -10.97 1.26
CA VAL A 416 0.32 -12.19 2.01
C VAL A 416 -0.50 -13.37 1.47
N GLY A 417 -1.82 -13.20 1.30
CA GLY A 417 -2.71 -14.18 0.68
C GLY A 417 -2.21 -14.64 -0.70
N GLY A 418 -1.79 -13.70 -1.55
CA GLY A 418 -1.17 -13.98 -2.86
C GLY A 418 0.11 -14.82 -2.76
N VAL A 419 1.01 -14.50 -1.82
CA VAL A 419 2.24 -15.29 -1.57
C VAL A 419 1.89 -16.72 -1.17
N PHE A 420 0.89 -16.90 -0.30
CA PHE A 420 0.40 -18.22 0.09
C PHE A 420 -0.21 -18.98 -1.08
N GLY A 421 -1.08 -18.34 -1.87
CA GLY A 421 -1.70 -18.94 -3.05
C GLY A 421 -0.67 -19.47 -4.05
N VAL A 422 0.33 -18.65 -4.38
CA VAL A 422 1.48 -19.06 -5.20
C VAL A 422 2.25 -20.22 -4.56
N GLY A 423 2.44 -20.19 -3.25
CA GLY A 423 3.11 -21.23 -2.47
C GLY A 423 2.39 -22.58 -2.54
N PHE A 424 1.08 -22.59 -2.27
CA PHE A 424 0.23 -23.79 -2.28
C PHE A 424 0.10 -24.39 -3.66
N PHE A 425 -0.17 -23.57 -4.68
CA PHE A 425 -0.24 -24.05 -6.06
C PHE A 425 1.07 -24.74 -6.49
N ARG A 426 2.21 -24.18 -6.10
CA ARG A 426 3.52 -24.75 -6.45
C ARG A 426 3.77 -26.09 -5.77
N GLU A 427 3.37 -26.25 -4.52
CA GLU A 427 3.48 -27.52 -3.79
C GLU A 427 2.58 -28.57 -4.44
N TRP A 428 1.31 -28.24 -4.68
CA TRP A 428 0.34 -29.11 -5.35
C TRP A 428 0.79 -29.54 -6.74
N ASP A 429 1.26 -28.62 -7.58
CA ASP A 429 1.74 -28.92 -8.94
C ASP A 429 3.00 -29.81 -8.95
N THR A 430 3.87 -29.66 -7.95
CA THR A 430 5.06 -30.52 -7.82
C THR A 430 4.66 -31.94 -7.42
N GLU A 431 3.75 -32.08 -6.44
CA GLU A 431 3.24 -33.39 -6.01
C GLU A 431 2.44 -34.09 -7.12
N ARG A 432 1.58 -33.35 -7.83
CA ARG A 432 0.78 -33.87 -8.95
C ARG A 432 1.67 -34.45 -10.05
N ARG A 433 2.78 -33.77 -10.38
CA ARG A 433 3.72 -34.25 -11.41
C ARG A 433 4.59 -35.41 -10.95
N ALA A 434 4.94 -35.46 -9.67
CA ALA A 434 5.60 -36.62 -9.08
C ALA A 434 4.72 -37.89 -9.15
N ARG A 435 3.43 -37.75 -8.87
CA ARG A 435 2.46 -38.87 -8.97
C ARG A 435 2.21 -39.35 -10.40
N LYS A 436 2.28 -38.46 -11.39
CA LYS A 436 2.05 -38.78 -12.82
C LYS A 436 3.23 -39.47 -13.53
N GLY A 437 4.23 -39.99 -12.82
CA GLY A 437 5.22 -40.90 -13.39
C GLY A 437 6.42 -40.25 -14.08
N ASN A 438 6.65 -38.94 -13.93
CA ASN A 438 7.89 -38.31 -14.40
C ASN A 438 9.06 -38.70 -13.47
N ARG A 439 9.59 -39.92 -13.64
CA ARG A 439 10.68 -40.55 -12.85
C ARG A 439 11.96 -39.70 -12.75
N HIS A 440 12.15 -38.71 -13.63
CA HIS A 440 13.29 -37.78 -13.60
C HIS A 440 13.16 -36.64 -12.59
N ILE A 441 11.98 -36.40 -12.03
CA ILE A 441 11.87 -35.52 -10.86
C ILE A 441 12.06 -36.41 -9.66
N ALA A 442 13.32 -36.61 -9.26
CA ALA A 442 13.61 -36.98 -7.89
C ALA A 442 12.93 -35.91 -7.02
N VAL A 443 11.76 -36.20 -6.48
CA VAL A 443 11.19 -35.40 -5.41
C VAL A 443 12.23 -35.55 -4.31
N LYS A 444 13.14 -34.59 -4.20
CA LYS A 444 13.95 -34.43 -3.00
C LYS A 444 12.91 -34.37 -1.91
N GLN A 445 12.73 -35.49 -1.19
CA GLN A 445 11.82 -35.54 -0.07
C GLN A 445 12.24 -34.39 0.81
N VAL A 446 11.40 -33.36 0.88
CA VAL A 446 11.73 -32.16 1.62
C VAL A 446 12.02 -32.65 3.03
N ALA A 447 13.25 -32.45 3.50
CA ALA A 447 13.69 -32.99 4.78
C ALA A 447 12.63 -32.65 5.85
N PRO A 448 12.32 -33.56 6.79
CA PRO A 448 11.29 -33.33 7.79
C PRO A 448 11.43 -31.98 8.49
N GLU A 449 12.68 -31.55 8.72
CA GLU A 449 13.05 -30.24 9.28
C GLU A 449 12.64 -29.07 8.38
N GLU A 450 12.88 -29.14 7.07
CA GLU A 450 12.47 -28.07 6.14
C GLU A 450 10.95 -28.04 5.97
N ARG A 451 10.28 -29.20 6.01
CA ARG A 451 8.81 -29.28 6.02
C ARG A 451 8.24 -28.64 7.29
N ARG A 452 8.85 -28.90 8.46
CA ARG A 452 8.50 -28.27 9.75
C ARG A 452 8.74 -26.76 9.69
N ARG A 453 9.89 -26.30 9.18
CA ARG A 453 10.19 -24.88 8.98
C ARG A 453 9.18 -24.18 8.08
N ARG A 454 8.80 -24.80 6.95
CA ARG A 454 7.76 -24.25 6.05
C ARG A 454 6.41 -24.16 6.76
N LYS A 455 5.99 -25.18 7.49
CA LYS A 455 4.76 -25.14 8.31
C LYS A 455 4.82 -24.04 9.37
N LEU A 456 5.95 -23.87 10.05
CA LEU A 456 6.16 -22.82 11.04
C LEU A 456 6.08 -21.41 10.44
N VAL A 457 6.72 -21.17 9.29
CA VAL A 457 6.63 -19.88 8.57
C VAL A 457 5.21 -19.59 8.12
N ARG A 458 4.50 -20.60 7.57
CA ARG A 458 3.08 -20.48 7.20
C ARG A 458 2.21 -20.14 8.40
N ARG A 459 2.41 -20.83 9.52
CA ARG A 459 1.70 -20.56 10.77
C ARG A 459 2.02 -19.16 11.30
N SER A 460 3.27 -18.73 11.26
CA SER A 460 3.69 -17.40 11.72
C SER A 460 2.99 -16.29 10.92
N HIS A 461 3.01 -16.32 9.59
CA HIS A 461 2.33 -15.29 8.78
C HIS A 461 0.80 -15.34 8.93
N PHE A 462 0.20 -16.52 9.05
CA PHE A 462 -1.22 -16.65 9.36
C PHE A 462 -1.57 -16.06 10.73
N MET A 463 -0.74 -16.32 11.74
CA MET A 463 -0.88 -15.72 13.07
C MET A 463 -0.65 -14.21 13.04
N THR A 464 0.18 -13.67 12.15
CA THR A 464 0.33 -12.22 11.96
C THR A 464 -0.95 -11.58 11.43
N VAL A 465 -1.62 -12.21 10.45
CA VAL A 465 -2.92 -11.74 9.92
C VAL A 465 -3.99 -11.77 11.01
N ILE A 466 -4.06 -12.85 11.79
CA ILE A 466 -4.99 -12.96 12.92
C ILE A 466 -4.64 -11.96 14.02
N ALA A 467 -3.36 -11.78 14.35
CA ALA A 467 -2.91 -10.83 15.36
C ALA A 467 -3.30 -9.40 14.97
N ALA A 468 -3.25 -9.04 13.69
CA ALA A 468 -3.77 -7.74 13.25
C ALA A 468 -5.28 -7.60 13.59
N TRP A 469 -6.11 -8.62 13.41
CA TRP A 469 -7.54 -8.54 13.75
C TRP A 469 -7.81 -8.56 15.25
N VAL A 470 -7.16 -9.45 15.97
CA VAL A 470 -7.41 -9.69 17.40
C VAL A 470 -6.73 -8.64 18.29
N VAL A 471 -5.62 -8.05 17.82
CA VAL A 471 -4.86 -7.07 18.59
C VAL A 471 -5.05 -5.66 18.06
N THR A 472 -4.85 -5.42 16.75
CA THR A 472 -4.84 -4.03 16.24
C THR A 472 -6.22 -3.38 16.34
N VAL A 473 -7.30 -4.06 15.92
CA VAL A 473 -8.64 -3.46 15.96
C VAL A 473 -9.08 -3.15 17.40
N PRO A 474 -9.01 -4.09 18.37
CA PRO A 474 -9.40 -3.79 19.74
C PRO A 474 -8.46 -2.79 20.43
N ALA A 475 -7.14 -2.88 20.21
CA ALA A 475 -6.21 -1.95 20.84
C ALA A 475 -6.42 -0.52 20.35
N THR A 476 -6.61 -0.32 19.05
CA THR A 476 -6.89 1.01 18.49
C THR A 476 -8.26 1.52 18.90
N ALA A 477 -9.27 0.66 18.99
CA ALA A 477 -10.58 1.01 19.53
C ALA A 477 -10.50 1.48 20.99
N LEU A 478 -9.76 0.76 21.84
CA LEU A 478 -9.56 1.13 23.25
C LEU A 478 -8.78 2.44 23.39
N ILE A 479 -7.67 2.60 22.66
CA ILE A 479 -6.89 3.83 22.67
C ILE A 479 -7.78 5.00 22.21
N SER A 480 -8.55 4.81 21.15
CA SER A 480 -9.42 5.86 20.63
C SER A 480 -10.56 6.22 21.57
N GLY A 481 -11.18 5.24 22.23
CA GLY A 481 -12.18 5.51 23.26
C GLY A 481 -11.60 6.30 24.45
N LEU A 482 -10.39 5.95 24.92
CA LEU A 482 -9.70 6.68 25.98
C LEU A 482 -9.32 8.11 25.57
N VAL A 483 -8.81 8.28 24.35
CA VAL A 483 -8.48 9.61 23.80
C VAL A 483 -9.74 10.44 23.66
N PHE A 484 -10.84 9.86 23.19
CA PHE A 484 -12.13 10.55 23.11
C PHE A 484 -12.60 11.02 24.48
N LEU A 485 -12.62 10.15 25.49
CA LEU A 485 -13.04 10.52 26.85
C LEU A 485 -12.15 11.62 27.46
N ALA A 486 -10.85 11.61 27.16
CA ALA A 486 -9.93 12.65 27.61
C ALA A 486 -10.17 14.00 26.90
N LEU A 487 -10.51 13.98 25.61
CA LEU A 487 -10.84 15.19 24.85
C LEU A 487 -12.19 15.76 25.28
N ASP A 488 -13.21 14.90 25.41
CA ASP A 488 -14.54 15.27 25.87
C ASP A 488 -14.46 15.87 27.28
N GLY A 489 -13.83 15.19 28.24
CA GLY A 489 -13.70 15.71 29.61
C GLY A 489 -12.83 16.98 29.75
N ALA A 490 -12.02 17.34 28.75
CA ALA A 490 -11.20 18.54 28.77
C ALA A 490 -11.87 19.76 28.11
N PHE A 491 -12.86 19.52 27.22
CA PHE A 491 -13.45 20.56 26.36
C PHE A 491 -14.99 20.61 26.42
N SER A 492 -15.63 19.74 27.19
CA SER A 492 -17.06 19.76 27.58
C SER A 492 -17.22 20.41 28.94
#